data_AF-A0A3C0VUG1-F1
#
_entry.id   AF-A0A3C0VUG1-F1
#
_cell.length_a   1.000
_cell.length_b   1.000
_cell.length_c   1.000
_cell.angle_alpha   90.00
_cell.angle_beta   90.00
_cell.angle_gamma   90.00
#
_symmetry.space_group_name_H-M   'P 1'
#
loop_
_entity.id
_entity.type
_entity.pdbx_description
1 polymer ?
#
loop_
_entity_poly.entity_id
_entity_poly.type
_entity_poly.pdbx_seq_one_letter_code
_entity_poly.pdbx_strand_id
1 'polypeptide(L)'
;MNKNKKVYSKIVEKMVDDMTLFDDDLMSKVFDQNIPATKLLISTKKGRQIMCEAVEKYAKEQYEIGISKGKDIGQKKGKKEGKIESIRALMNNLNFTAEQAMESLDIPKTEYSKYKSKL
;
A
#
# COMPACT_ATOMS: atom_id res chain seq x y z
N MET A 1 -17.40 -35.76 -27.84
CA MET A 1 -17.39 -34.48 -27.09
C MET A 1 -17.36 -33.33 -28.09
N ASN A 2 -18.39 -32.47 -28.10
CA ASN A 2 -18.58 -31.43 -29.12
C ASN A 2 -17.45 -30.38 -29.08
N LYS A 3 -16.76 -30.12 -30.22
CA LYS A 3 -15.60 -29.21 -30.32
C LYS A 3 -15.90 -27.82 -29.76
N ASN A 4 -17.13 -27.32 -29.96
CA ASN A 4 -17.57 -26.04 -29.43
C ASN A 4 -17.55 -26.00 -27.90
N LYS A 5 -17.94 -27.09 -27.21
CA LYS A 5 -17.96 -27.15 -25.75
C LYS A 5 -16.56 -27.01 -25.13
N LYS A 6 -15.53 -27.50 -25.83
CA LYS A 6 -14.12 -27.40 -25.38
C LYS A 6 -13.55 -26.00 -25.58
N VAL A 7 -14.00 -25.29 -26.61
CA VAL A 7 -13.63 -23.88 -26.87
C VAL A 7 -14.26 -22.96 -25.83
N TYR A 8 -15.55 -23.14 -25.52
CA TYR A 8 -16.22 -22.36 -24.46
C TYR A 8 -15.58 -22.59 -23.09
N SER A 9 -15.18 -23.83 -22.75
CA SER A 9 -14.47 -24.12 -21.50
C SER A 9 -13.21 -23.27 -21.33
N LYS A 10 -12.37 -23.21 -22.38
CA LYS A 10 -11.10 -22.47 -22.33
C LYS A 10 -11.30 -20.96 -22.25
N ILE A 11 -12.31 -20.44 -22.93
CA ILE A 11 -12.63 -19.00 -22.89
C ILE A 11 -13.13 -18.62 -21.50
N VAL A 12 -14.01 -19.43 -20.91
CA VAL A 12 -14.52 -19.20 -19.55
C VAL A 12 -13.40 -19.34 -18.51
N GLU A 13 -12.52 -20.34 -18.63
CA GLU A 13 -11.36 -20.49 -17.75
C GLU A 13 -10.46 -19.24 -17.79
N LYS A 14 -10.17 -18.72 -18.98
CA LYS A 14 -9.35 -17.52 -19.13
C LYS A 14 -10.04 -16.27 -18.57
N MET A 15 -11.35 -16.12 -18.77
CA MET A 15 -12.12 -15.01 -18.19
C MET A 15 -12.13 -15.04 -16.66
N VAL A 16 -12.18 -16.23 -16.06
CA VAL A 16 -12.09 -16.39 -14.60
C VAL A 16 -10.69 -16.05 -14.08
N ASP A 17 -9.65 -16.43 -14.81
CA ASP A 17 -8.25 -16.10 -14.47
C ASP A 17 -7.95 -14.60 -14.62
N ASP A 18 -8.58 -13.93 -15.58
CA ASP A 18 -8.42 -12.50 -15.84
C ASP A 18 -9.29 -11.62 -14.90
N MET A 19 -10.27 -12.20 -14.20
CA MET A 19 -11.08 -11.49 -13.20
C MET A 19 -10.30 -11.34 -11.89
N THR A 20 -9.93 -10.10 -11.55
CA THR A 20 -9.40 -9.76 -10.23
C THR A 20 -10.50 -9.96 -9.18
N LEU A 21 -10.35 -11.01 -8.37
CA LEU A 21 -11.30 -11.48 -7.34
C LEU A 21 -11.67 -10.43 -6.26
N PHE A 22 -11.05 -9.25 -6.29
CA PHE A 22 -11.14 -8.20 -5.29
C PHE A 22 -11.54 -6.84 -5.88
N ASP A 23 -12.27 -6.80 -6.99
CA ASP A 23 -13.09 -5.62 -7.28
C ASP A 23 -14.24 -5.58 -6.26
N ASP A 24 -14.40 -4.45 -5.56
CA ASP A 24 -15.43 -4.24 -4.54
C ASP A 24 -16.84 -4.56 -5.08
N ASP A 25 -17.08 -4.31 -6.37
CA ASP A 25 -18.32 -4.65 -7.07
C ASP A 25 -18.56 -6.17 -7.18
N LEU A 26 -17.50 -6.97 -7.32
CA LEU A 26 -17.59 -8.43 -7.37
C LEU A 26 -17.79 -8.99 -5.96
N MET A 27 -17.10 -8.45 -4.95
CA MET A 27 -17.25 -8.86 -3.56
C MET A 27 -18.65 -8.52 -3.03
N SER A 28 -19.18 -7.33 -3.31
CA SER A 28 -20.58 -6.99 -3.00
C SER A 28 -21.54 -7.94 -3.71
N LYS A 29 -21.36 -8.22 -5.01
CA LYS A 29 -22.22 -9.19 -5.71
C LYS A 29 -22.08 -10.63 -5.22
N VAL A 30 -20.93 -11.02 -4.68
CA VAL A 30 -20.65 -12.37 -4.16
C VAL A 30 -21.30 -12.60 -2.79
N PHE A 31 -21.35 -11.58 -1.95
CA PHE A 31 -21.90 -11.65 -0.59
C PHE A 31 -23.35 -11.17 -0.49
N ASP A 32 -23.76 -10.16 -1.27
CA ASP A 32 -25.11 -9.57 -1.23
C ASP A 32 -26.08 -10.28 -2.19
N GLN A 33 -25.60 -10.84 -3.30
CA GLN A 33 -26.40 -11.64 -4.22
C GLN A 33 -25.83 -13.05 -4.27
N ASN A 34 -26.56 -14.01 -3.70
CA ASN A 34 -26.13 -15.40 -3.61
C ASN A 34 -26.04 -16.09 -5.01
N ILE A 35 -25.03 -15.75 -5.81
CA ILE A 35 -24.84 -16.25 -7.18
C ILE A 35 -24.43 -17.73 -7.09
N PRO A 36 -25.10 -18.65 -7.83
CA PRO A 36 -24.80 -20.08 -7.80
C PRO A 36 -23.33 -20.45 -8.06
N ALA A 37 -22.61 -19.66 -8.84
CA ALA A 37 -21.19 -19.83 -9.12
C ALA A 37 -20.32 -19.67 -7.86
N THR A 38 -20.64 -18.73 -6.98
CA THR A 38 -19.93 -18.50 -5.71
C THR A 38 -20.10 -19.69 -4.77
N LYS A 39 -21.32 -20.24 -4.71
CA LYS A 39 -21.60 -21.44 -3.92
C LYS A 39 -20.79 -22.65 -4.40
N LEU A 40 -20.56 -22.76 -5.71
CA LEU A 40 -19.70 -23.80 -6.30
C LEU A 40 -18.22 -23.61 -5.90
N LEU A 41 -17.73 -22.37 -5.89
CA LEU A 41 -16.36 -22.06 -5.47
C LEU A 41 -16.13 -22.43 -4.00
N ILE A 42 -17.06 -22.13 -3.10
CA ILE A 42 -16.89 -22.42 -1.67
C ILE A 42 -17.14 -23.91 -1.35
N SER A 43 -18.06 -24.57 -2.07
CA SER A 43 -18.39 -25.98 -1.81
C SER A 43 -17.33 -26.96 -2.31
N THR A 44 -16.60 -26.62 -3.37
CA THR A 44 -15.56 -27.50 -3.93
C THR A 44 -14.20 -27.29 -3.27
N LYS A 45 -13.43 -28.38 -3.12
CA LYS A 45 -12.07 -28.31 -2.58
C LYS A 45 -11.16 -27.41 -3.42
N LYS A 46 -11.31 -27.47 -4.75
CA LYS A 46 -10.53 -26.67 -5.70
C LYS A 46 -10.86 -25.18 -5.60
N GLY A 47 -12.15 -24.82 -5.50
CA GLY A 47 -12.52 -23.41 -5.33
C GLY A 47 -12.07 -22.83 -3.99
N ARG A 48 -12.13 -23.59 -2.89
CA ARG A 48 -11.55 -23.16 -1.61
C ARG A 48 -10.05 -22.95 -1.68
N GLN A 49 -9.33 -23.83 -2.37
CA GLN A 49 -7.88 -23.68 -2.56
C GLN A 49 -7.55 -22.38 -3.31
N ILE A 50 -8.25 -22.09 -4.41
CA ILE A 50 -8.08 -20.85 -5.17
C ILE A 50 -8.34 -19.62 -4.30
N MET A 51 -9.41 -19.65 -3.49
CA MET A 51 -9.73 -18.57 -2.55
C MET A 51 -8.64 -18.38 -1.51
N CYS A 52 -8.12 -19.46 -0.91
CA CYS A 52 -7.02 -19.39 0.05
C CYS A 52 -5.77 -18.77 -0.57
N GLU A 53 -5.35 -19.25 -1.75
CA GLU A 53 -4.17 -18.73 -2.46
C GLU A 53 -4.33 -17.24 -2.80
N ALA A 54 -5.52 -16.81 -3.25
CA ALA A 54 -5.81 -15.42 -3.56
C ALA A 54 -5.77 -14.52 -2.31
N VAL A 55 -6.36 -14.97 -1.21
CA VAL A 55 -6.37 -14.23 0.07
C VAL A 55 -4.95 -14.14 0.65
N GLU A 56 -4.17 -15.22 0.60
CA GLU A 56 -2.79 -15.24 1.07
C GLU A 56 -1.91 -14.27 0.25
N LYS A 57 -2.06 -14.28 -1.08
CA LYS A 57 -1.35 -13.36 -1.96
C LYS A 57 -1.71 -11.90 -1.64
N TYR A 58 -3.00 -11.58 -1.55
CA TYR A 58 -3.46 -10.23 -1.21
C TYR A 58 -2.95 -9.77 0.16
N ALA A 59 -3.04 -10.63 1.18
CA ALA A 59 -2.56 -10.32 2.52
C ALA A 59 -1.05 -10.03 2.52
N LYS A 60 -0.27 -10.81 1.76
CA LYS A 60 1.19 -10.58 1.60
C LYS A 60 1.48 -9.26 0.92
N GLU A 61 0.81 -8.95 -0.19
CA GLU A 61 0.98 -7.69 -0.91
C GLU A 61 0.64 -6.48 -0.04
N GLN A 62 -0.48 -6.52 0.69
CA GLN A 62 -0.86 -5.44 1.60
C GLN A 62 0.11 -5.29 2.78
N TYR A 63 0.63 -6.39 3.31
CA TYR A 63 1.66 -6.36 4.34
C TYR A 63 2.93 -5.65 3.85
N GLU A 64 3.43 -6.02 2.67
CA GLU A 64 4.61 -5.39 2.06
C GLU A 64 4.40 -3.90 1.77
N ILE A 65 3.21 -3.53 1.27
CA ILE A 65 2.81 -2.13 1.06
C ILE A 65 2.80 -1.37 2.40
N GLY A 66 2.25 -1.98 3.45
CA GLY A 66 2.20 -1.39 4.79
C GLY A 66 3.60 -1.14 5.36
N ILE A 67 4.50 -2.11 5.24
CA ILE A 67 5.90 -1.98 5.66
C ILE A 67 6.61 -0.87 4.87
N SER A 68 6.45 -0.85 3.56
CA SER A 68 7.07 0.16 2.69
C SER A 68 6.58 1.58 3.04
N LYS A 69 5.26 1.77 3.17
CA LYS A 69 4.66 3.05 3.59
C LYS A 69 5.14 3.46 4.99
N GLY A 70 5.14 2.54 5.95
CA GLY A 70 5.60 2.81 7.31
C GLY A 70 7.06 3.25 7.34
N LYS A 71 7.93 2.59 6.57
CA LYS A 71 9.35 2.95 6.44
C LYS A 71 9.53 4.34 5.82
N ASP A 72 8.84 4.66 4.73
CA ASP A 72 8.93 5.97 4.08
C ASP A 72 8.44 7.09 5.02
N ILE A 73 7.30 6.91 5.69
CA ILE A 73 6.76 7.87 6.66
C ILE A 73 7.75 8.06 7.82
N GLY A 74 8.27 6.96 8.38
CA GLY A 74 9.23 6.99 9.47
C GLY A 74 10.52 7.72 9.08
N GLN A 75 11.08 7.42 7.91
CA GLN A 75 12.28 8.10 7.41
C GLN A 75 12.05 9.59 7.17
N LYS A 76 10.92 9.98 6.55
CA LYS A 76 10.58 11.40 6.33
C LYS A 76 10.39 12.14 7.65
N LYS A 77 9.74 11.51 8.64
CA LYS A 77 9.54 12.07 9.97
C LYS A 77 10.87 12.23 10.70
N GLY A 78 11.66 11.16 10.79
CA GLY A 78 12.97 11.16 11.45
C GLY A 78 13.95 12.16 10.83
N LYS A 79 13.98 12.30 9.49
CA LYS A 79 14.80 13.34 8.83
C LYS A 79 14.38 14.75 9.24
N LYS A 80 13.07 15.03 9.38
CA LYS A 80 12.59 16.35 9.81
C LYS A 80 12.92 16.60 11.28
N GLU A 81 12.70 15.63 12.15
CA GLU A 81 12.97 15.73 13.59
C GLU A 81 14.48 15.90 13.84
N GLY A 82 15.32 15.08 13.21
CA GLY A 82 16.78 15.19 13.31
C GLY A 82 17.32 16.53 12.77
N LYS A 83 16.70 17.10 11.72
CA LYS A 83 17.04 18.46 11.27
C LYS A 83 16.71 19.51 12.34
N ILE A 84 15.55 19.43 12.98
CA ILE A 84 15.16 20.36 14.05
C ILE A 84 16.13 20.24 15.24
N GLU A 85 16.47 19.02 15.64
CA GLU A 85 17.45 18.77 16.70
C GLU A 85 18.82 19.35 16.35
N SER A 86 19.28 19.16 15.11
CA SER A 86 20.54 19.73 14.62
C SER A 86 20.51 21.26 14.64
N ILE A 87 19.41 21.88 14.19
CA ILE A 87 19.25 23.34 14.22
C ILE A 87 19.33 23.84 15.68
N ARG A 88 18.60 23.21 16.61
CA ARG A 88 18.65 23.58 18.03
C ARG A 88 20.03 23.42 18.63
N ALA A 89 20.75 22.36 18.28
CA ALA A 89 22.11 22.12 18.74
C ALA A 89 23.07 23.22 18.25
N LEU A 90 22.97 23.64 16.99
CA LEU A 90 23.77 24.75 16.45
C LEU A 90 23.43 26.07 17.12
N MET A 91 22.14 26.34 17.37
CA MET A 91 21.71 27.54 18.08
C MET A 91 22.29 27.59 19.51
N ASN A 92 22.24 26.48 20.24
CA ASN A 92 22.69 26.44 21.63
C ASN A 92 24.22 26.41 21.77
N ASN A 93 24.91 25.64 20.92
CA ASN A 93 26.35 25.40 21.10
C ASN A 93 27.22 26.46 20.41
N LEU A 94 26.73 27.04 19.31
CA LEU A 94 27.48 28.01 18.51
C LEU A 94 26.86 29.41 18.53
N ASN A 95 25.79 29.63 19.33
CA ASN A 95 25.02 30.88 19.38
C ASN A 95 24.51 31.34 18.00
N PHE A 96 24.24 30.39 17.09
CA PHE A 96 23.69 30.71 15.79
C PHE A 96 22.23 31.15 15.90
N THR A 97 21.80 32.06 15.03
CA THR A 97 20.36 32.26 14.81
C THR A 97 19.76 31.03 14.11
N ALA A 98 18.44 30.89 14.16
CA ALA A 98 17.74 29.81 13.46
C ALA A 98 18.07 29.80 11.96
N GLU A 99 18.15 30.98 11.33
CA GLU A 99 18.50 31.14 9.91
C GLU A 99 19.94 30.73 9.62
N GLN A 100 20.90 31.12 10.46
CA GLN A 100 22.31 30.74 10.31
C GLN A 100 22.50 29.23 10.46
N ALA A 101 21.82 28.62 11.43
CA ALA A 101 21.83 27.18 11.62
C ALA A 101 21.20 26.43 10.44
N MET A 102 20.06 26.92 9.91
CA MET A 102 19.44 26.33 8.72
C MET A 102 20.31 26.49 7.47
N GLU A 103 20.98 27.63 7.31
CA GLU A 103 21.91 27.88 6.21
C GLU A 103 23.12 26.95 6.29
N SER A 104 23.66 26.74 7.50
CA SER A 104 24.78 25.80 7.75
C SER A 104 24.42 24.34 7.48
N LEU A 105 23.13 23.99 7.50
CA LEU A 105 22.61 22.66 7.18
C LEU A 105 22.11 22.55 5.74
N ASP A 106 22.44 23.52 4.89
CA ASP A 106 22.02 23.61 3.48
C ASP A 106 20.50 23.47 3.30
N ILE A 107 19.72 24.00 4.26
CA ILE A 107 18.27 24.01 4.15
C ILE A 107 17.87 25.15 3.21
N PRO A 108 17.05 24.90 2.16
CA PRO A 108 16.58 25.97 1.30
C PRO A 108 15.73 26.99 2.06
N LYS A 109 15.90 28.28 1.75
CA LYS A 109 15.13 29.38 2.37
C LYS A 109 13.61 29.20 2.23
N THR A 110 13.16 28.56 1.14
CA THR A 110 11.74 28.21 0.90
C THR A 110 11.18 27.25 1.95
N GLU A 111 12.02 26.46 2.62
CA GLU A 111 11.62 25.56 3.69
C GLU A 111 11.75 26.17 5.10
N TYR A 112 12.28 27.39 5.27
CA TYR A 112 12.54 27.92 6.62
C TYR A 112 11.28 27.99 7.48
N SER A 113 10.16 28.44 6.90
CA SER A 113 8.87 28.54 7.61
C SER A 113 8.43 27.21 8.25
N LYS A 114 8.71 26.09 7.56
CA LYS A 114 8.37 24.74 8.02
C LYS A 114 9.11 24.33 9.28
N TYR A 115 10.34 24.80 9.48
CA TYR A 115 11.14 24.47 10.66
C TYR A 115 10.98 25.54 11.75
N LYS A 116 10.92 26.83 11.39
CA LYS A 116 10.73 27.95 12.33
C LYS A 116 9.52 27.82 13.24
N SER A 117 8.40 27.28 12.73
CA SER A 117 7.20 27.05 13.55
C SER A 117 7.40 26.04 14.69
N LYS A 118 8.54 25.33 14.72
CA LYS A 118 8.85 24.26 15.68
C LYS A 118 10.15 24.51 16.46
N LEU A 119 10.85 25.60 16.20
CA LEU A 119 12.08 25.99 16.91
C LEU A 119 11.69 26.86 18.10
#